data_AF-A0A2E3MZQ2-F1
#
_entry.id   AF-A0A2E3MZQ2-F1
#
_cell.length_a   1.000
_cell.length_b   1.000
_cell.length_c   1.000
_cell.angle_alpha   90.00
_cell.angle_beta   90.00
_cell.angle_gamma   90.00
#
_symmetry.space_group_name_H-M   'P 1'
#
loop_
_entity.id
_entity.type
_entity.pdbx_description
1 polymer ?
#
loop_
_entity_poly.entity_id
_entity_poly.type
_entity_poly.pdbx_seq_one_letter_code
_entity_poly.pdbx_strand_id
1 'polypeptide(L)'
;MFNFFKKKRQHNINNLVKHSVKPINYDGKIIIAWSKAIEGNDKFLFWLKDNGYPELVMTTYAIYLKDEAREWLEKNGYPHLLAMVNAAEGNESAQKWLKTHRYDILYHIGLSVEDNKESLLWIRKNTPVDIFMLTKSIKKVKDKIEENHNDIHTFGRDL
;
A
#
# COMPACT_ATOMS: atom_id res chain seq x y z
N MET A 1 19.41 -19.44 39.60
CA MET A 1 18.41 -18.38 39.29
C MET A 1 18.75 -17.82 37.92
N PHE A 2 17.95 -18.13 36.90
CA PHE A 2 18.17 -17.64 35.53
C PHE A 2 17.33 -16.37 35.31
N ASN A 3 18.01 -15.22 35.13
CA ASN A 3 17.37 -13.96 34.78
C ASN A 3 17.16 -13.88 33.26
N PHE A 4 15.91 -13.99 32.81
CA PHE A 4 15.51 -13.68 31.44
C PHE A 4 15.37 -12.16 31.28
N PHE A 5 16.44 -11.49 30.84
CA PHE A 5 16.33 -10.11 30.34
C PHE A 5 15.88 -10.14 28.88
N LYS A 6 14.58 -9.91 28.63
CA LYS A 6 14.09 -9.54 27.28
C LYS A 6 14.74 -8.23 26.86
N LYS A 7 15.67 -8.28 25.91
CA LYS A 7 16.20 -7.10 25.23
C LYS A 7 15.05 -6.48 24.42
N LYS A 8 14.46 -5.38 24.92
CA LYS A 8 13.57 -4.53 24.11
C LYS A 8 14.36 -4.08 22.88
N ARG A 9 13.89 -4.45 21.69
CA ARG A 9 14.43 -3.98 20.42
C ARG A 9 14.16 -2.48 20.36
N GLN A 10 15.13 -1.68 20.75
CA GLN A 10 15.07 -0.23 20.64
C GLN A 10 15.17 0.10 19.15
N HIS A 11 14.02 0.36 18.52
CA HIS A 11 14.00 0.89 17.16
C HIS A 11 14.61 2.28 17.22
N ASN A 12 15.82 2.41 16.66
CA ASN A 12 16.58 3.65 16.69
C ASN A 12 15.98 4.60 15.64
N ILE A 13 15.07 5.47 16.07
CA ILE A 13 14.31 6.43 15.25
C ILE A 13 15.25 7.43 14.54
N ASN A 14 16.50 7.56 15.01
CA ASN A 14 17.49 8.51 14.51
C ASN A 14 18.06 8.20 13.12
N ASN A 15 17.82 6.99 12.58
CA ASN A 15 18.21 6.63 11.20
C ASN A 15 17.09 6.89 10.16
N LEU A 16 15.92 7.39 10.56
CA LEU A 16 14.80 7.67 9.64
C LEU A 16 14.93 9.03 8.94
N VAL A 17 15.97 9.82 9.24
CA VAL A 17 16.20 11.15 8.67
C VAL A 17 17.30 11.10 7.62
N LYS A 18 17.02 10.59 6.40
CA LYS A 18 17.75 11.06 5.19
C LYS A 18 17.16 10.69 3.82
N HIS A 19 15.90 10.29 3.71
CA HIS A 19 15.30 10.08 2.40
C HIS A 19 14.21 11.12 2.23
N SER A 20 14.47 12.14 1.40
CA SER A 20 13.45 13.11 1.00
C SER A 20 12.28 12.32 0.42
N VAL A 21 11.09 12.47 0.99
CA VAL A 21 9.92 11.77 0.50
C VAL A 21 9.69 12.15 -0.96
N LYS A 22 9.72 11.17 -1.87
CA LYS A 22 9.55 11.43 -3.29
C LYS A 22 8.08 11.77 -3.59
N PRO A 23 7.80 12.83 -4.35
CA PRO A 23 6.42 13.15 -4.73
C PRO A 23 5.87 12.08 -5.70
N ILE A 24 4.56 11.86 -5.65
CA ILE A 24 3.84 11.00 -6.59
C ILE A 24 2.83 11.85 -7.35
N ASN A 25 3.08 11.99 -8.65
CA ASN A 25 2.16 12.60 -9.59
C ASN A 25 2.34 11.89 -10.93
N TYR A 26 1.46 10.91 -11.19
CA TYR A 26 1.54 10.09 -12.39
C TYR A 26 0.44 10.49 -13.37
N ASP A 27 0.75 10.37 -14.66
CA ASP A 27 -0.27 10.45 -15.71
C ASP A 27 -1.30 9.33 -15.52
N GLY A 28 -2.54 9.59 -15.91
CA GLY A 28 -3.62 8.61 -15.71
C GLY A 28 -3.38 7.28 -16.41
N LYS A 29 -2.64 7.23 -17.52
CA LYS A 29 -2.27 5.95 -18.16
C LYS A 29 -1.37 5.10 -17.25
N ILE A 30 -0.49 5.73 -16.48
CA ILE A 30 0.39 5.04 -15.53
C ILE A 30 -0.45 4.53 -14.35
N ILE A 31 -1.40 5.32 -13.86
CA ILE A 31 -2.35 4.88 -12.82
C ILE A 31 -3.17 3.68 -13.30
N ILE A 32 -3.68 3.70 -14.52
CA ILE A 32 -4.43 2.56 -15.08
C ILE A 32 -3.54 1.32 -15.27
N ALA A 33 -2.31 1.49 -15.77
CA ALA A 33 -1.34 0.40 -15.86
C ALA A 33 -1.07 -0.21 -14.48
N TRP A 34 -0.94 0.62 -13.45
CA TRP A 34 -0.78 0.17 -12.07
C TRP A 34 -1.98 -0.57 -11.53
N SER A 35 -3.20 -0.09 -11.76
CA SER A 35 -4.43 -0.82 -11.43
C SER A 35 -4.46 -2.22 -12.05
N LYS A 36 -4.01 -2.35 -13.31
CA LYS A 36 -3.91 -3.66 -13.99
C LYS A 36 -2.81 -4.55 -13.42
N ALA A 37 -1.66 -3.98 -13.05
CA ALA A 37 -0.61 -4.71 -12.37
C ALA A 37 -1.09 -5.24 -11.00
N ILE A 38 -1.81 -4.42 -10.22
CA ILE A 38 -2.42 -4.83 -8.95
C ILE A 38 -3.41 -5.97 -9.15
N GLU A 39 -4.21 -5.93 -10.21
CA GLU A 39 -5.16 -7.01 -10.56
C GLU A 39 -4.48 -8.33 -11.01
N GLY A 40 -3.15 -8.41 -11.01
CA GLY A 40 -2.38 -9.60 -11.36
C GLY A 40 -1.98 -9.69 -12.84
N ASN A 41 -1.98 -8.57 -13.58
CA ASN A 41 -1.50 -8.56 -14.96
C ASN A 41 0.01 -8.33 -15.03
N ASP A 42 0.77 -9.43 -15.17
CA ASP A 42 2.24 -9.40 -15.24
C ASP A 42 2.79 -8.55 -16.39
N LYS A 43 2.07 -8.43 -17.52
CA LYS A 43 2.52 -7.58 -18.64
C LYS A 43 2.61 -6.12 -18.21
N PHE A 44 1.62 -5.62 -17.48
CA PHE A 44 1.66 -4.25 -16.95
C PHE A 44 2.63 -4.11 -15.79
N LEU A 45 2.77 -5.14 -14.93
CA LEU A 45 3.75 -5.13 -13.85
C LEU A 45 5.18 -5.00 -14.39
N PHE A 46 5.54 -5.81 -15.38
CA PHE A 46 6.85 -5.73 -16.03
C PHE A 46 7.02 -4.44 -16.83
N TRP A 47 5.98 -3.98 -17.52
CA TRP A 47 6.04 -2.69 -18.21
C TRP A 47 6.35 -1.54 -17.23
N LEU A 48 5.71 -1.49 -16.05
CA LEU A 48 6.00 -0.49 -15.03
C LEU A 48 7.45 -0.58 -14.53
N LYS A 49 7.94 -1.80 -14.29
CA LYS A 49 9.33 -2.03 -13.90
C LYS A 49 10.30 -1.47 -14.94
N ASP A 50 10.09 -1.82 -16.21
CA ASP A 50 11.02 -1.50 -17.30
C ASP A 50 10.95 -0.02 -17.72
N ASN A 51 9.86 0.68 -17.39
CA ASN A 51 9.64 2.10 -17.72
C ASN A 51 9.88 3.05 -16.53
N GLY A 52 10.59 2.59 -15.48
CA GLY A 52 11.05 3.48 -14.41
C GLY A 52 10.02 3.78 -13.33
N TYR A 53 9.05 2.88 -13.12
CA TYR A 53 8.08 2.94 -12.02
C TYR A 53 8.24 1.80 -11.00
N PRO A 54 9.46 1.54 -10.48
CA PRO A 54 9.71 0.42 -9.57
C PRO A 54 8.93 0.56 -8.26
N GLU A 55 8.68 1.77 -7.77
CA GLU A 55 7.86 1.96 -6.58
C GLU A 55 6.41 1.47 -6.74
N LEU A 56 5.85 1.55 -7.94
CA LEU A 56 4.50 1.03 -8.21
C LEU A 56 4.49 -0.49 -8.21
N VAL A 57 5.56 -1.12 -8.73
CA VAL A 57 5.77 -2.56 -8.66
C VAL A 57 5.91 -3.01 -7.21
N MET A 58 6.73 -2.32 -6.41
CA MET A 58 6.92 -2.66 -5.00
C MET A 58 5.67 -2.40 -4.17
N THR A 59 4.88 -1.37 -4.50
CA THR A 59 3.58 -1.16 -3.85
C THR A 59 2.60 -2.27 -4.17
N THR A 60 2.58 -2.76 -5.42
CA THR A 60 1.80 -3.95 -5.78
C THR A 60 2.21 -5.14 -4.93
N TYR A 61 3.50 -5.46 -4.83
CA TYR A 61 3.97 -6.56 -3.98
C TYR A 61 3.66 -6.34 -2.49
N ALA A 62 3.71 -5.10 -1.99
CA ALA A 62 3.34 -4.78 -0.61
C ALA A 62 1.84 -5.01 -0.34
N ILE A 63 0.95 -4.71 -1.30
CA ILE A 63 -0.49 -5.04 -1.25
C ILE A 63 -0.69 -6.56 -1.18
N TYR A 64 0.15 -7.33 -1.89
CA TYR A 64 0.23 -8.79 -1.81
C TYR A 64 1.02 -9.31 -0.59
N LEU A 65 1.18 -8.49 0.45
CA LEU A 65 1.78 -8.87 1.73
C LEU A 65 3.24 -9.34 1.65
N LYS A 66 4.02 -8.85 0.67
CA LYS A 66 5.46 -9.14 0.60
C LYS A 66 6.25 -8.16 1.45
N ASP A 67 6.82 -8.64 2.54
CA ASP A 67 7.55 -7.83 3.52
C ASP A 67 8.80 -7.17 2.93
N GLU A 68 9.51 -7.85 2.03
CA GLU A 68 10.68 -7.28 1.34
C GLU A 68 10.29 -6.04 0.52
N ALA A 69 9.07 -6.02 0.00
CA ALA A 69 8.57 -4.88 -0.75
C ALA A 69 8.23 -3.69 0.16
N ARG A 70 7.69 -3.97 1.36
CA ARG A 70 7.45 -2.95 2.40
C ARG A 70 8.76 -2.30 2.84
N GLU A 71 9.76 -3.13 3.15
CA GLU A 71 11.09 -2.64 3.52
C GLU A 71 11.72 -1.81 2.40
N TRP A 72 11.56 -2.23 1.14
CA TRP A 72 12.09 -1.49 0.01
C TRP A 72 11.44 -0.11 -0.11
N LEU A 73 10.11 0.01 0.02
CA LEU A 73 9.41 1.29 -0.06
C LEU A 73 9.89 2.26 1.03
N GLU A 74 10.05 1.78 2.26
CA GLU A 74 10.57 2.57 3.37
C GLU A 74 12.00 3.05 3.08
N LYS A 75 12.89 2.13 2.69
CA LYS A 75 14.31 2.42 2.43
C LYS A 75 14.57 3.27 1.20
N ASN A 76 13.65 3.31 0.23
CA ASN A 76 13.85 4.04 -1.05
C ASN A 76 13.09 5.37 -1.15
N GLY A 77 12.55 5.87 -0.03
CA GLY A 77 11.92 7.20 0.01
C GLY A 77 10.46 7.22 -0.43
N TYR A 78 9.77 6.08 -0.34
CA TYR A 78 8.34 5.93 -0.60
C TYR A 78 7.51 5.57 0.65
N PRO A 79 7.73 6.18 1.83
CA PRO A 79 6.99 5.85 3.05
C PRO A 79 5.51 6.21 2.96
N HIS A 80 5.12 7.14 2.07
CA HIS A 80 3.72 7.50 1.84
C HIS A 80 2.95 6.40 1.10
N LEU A 81 3.57 5.68 0.17
CA LEU A 81 2.98 4.50 -0.47
C LEU A 81 2.84 3.36 0.53
N LEU A 82 3.87 3.11 1.35
CA LEU A 82 3.78 2.13 2.42
C LEU A 82 2.68 2.49 3.44
N ALA A 83 2.57 3.77 3.82
CA ALA A 83 1.51 4.23 4.70
C ALA A 83 0.11 4.04 4.09
N MET A 84 -0.04 4.22 2.77
CA MET A 84 -1.29 3.92 2.07
C MET A 84 -1.64 2.43 2.12
N VAL A 85 -0.67 1.54 1.88
CA VAL A 85 -0.86 0.08 2.02
C VAL A 85 -1.29 -0.26 3.44
N ASN A 86 -0.59 0.24 4.45
CA ASN A 86 -0.94 -0.01 5.85
C ASN A 86 -2.33 0.58 6.22
N ALA A 87 -2.68 1.75 5.67
CA ALA A 87 -4.00 2.35 5.90
C ALA A 87 -5.13 1.52 5.27
N ALA A 88 -4.86 0.88 4.13
CA ALA A 88 -5.72 -0.13 3.46
C ALA A 88 -5.66 -1.52 4.14
N GLU A 89 -5.07 -1.60 5.33
CA GLU A 89 -5.02 -2.76 6.23
C GLU A 89 -5.53 -2.39 7.63
N GLY A 90 -6.31 -1.31 7.72
CA GLY A 90 -6.89 -0.85 8.98
C GLY A 90 -5.91 -0.17 9.93
N ASN A 91 -4.67 0.14 9.52
CA ASN A 91 -3.71 0.77 10.42
C ASN A 91 -4.03 2.26 10.68
N GLU A 92 -4.68 2.54 11.82
CA GLU A 92 -5.07 3.89 12.24
C GLU A 92 -3.88 4.87 12.33
N SER A 93 -2.70 4.39 12.74
CA SER A 93 -1.50 5.22 12.82
C SER A 93 -1.04 5.66 11.42
N ALA A 94 -1.11 4.77 10.44
CA ALA A 94 -0.81 5.09 9.05
C ALA A 94 -1.85 6.06 8.45
N GLN A 95 -3.13 5.85 8.73
CA GLN A 95 -4.21 6.78 8.34
C GLN A 95 -3.96 8.18 8.90
N LYS A 96 -3.65 8.29 10.20
CA LYS A 96 -3.30 9.56 10.84
C LYS A 96 -2.05 10.18 10.23
N TRP A 97 -1.01 9.38 9.97
CA TRP A 97 0.22 9.86 9.36
C TRP A 97 -0.03 10.47 7.98
N LEU A 98 -0.80 9.80 7.11
CA LEU A 98 -1.15 10.32 5.79
C LEU A 98 -1.89 11.65 5.87
N LYS A 99 -2.87 11.75 6.77
CA LYS A 99 -3.65 12.98 6.99
C LYS A 99 -2.79 14.12 7.52
N THR A 100 -1.93 13.88 8.51
CA THR A 100 -1.05 14.91 9.08
C THR A 100 -0.03 15.42 8.06
N HIS A 101 0.44 14.58 7.15
CA HIS A 101 1.40 14.95 6.10
C HIS A 101 0.72 15.40 4.79
N ARG A 102 -0.61 15.60 4.79
CA ARG A 102 -1.40 16.10 3.65
C ARG A 102 -1.35 15.19 2.41
N TYR A 103 -1.23 13.89 2.62
CA TYR A 103 -1.40 12.87 1.56
C TYR A 103 -2.89 12.49 1.41
N ASP A 104 -3.76 13.47 1.16
CA ASP A 104 -5.22 13.31 1.24
C ASP A 104 -5.77 12.23 0.29
N ILE A 105 -5.24 12.17 -0.94
CA ILE A 105 -5.64 11.14 -1.91
C ILE A 105 -5.31 9.74 -1.37
N LEU A 106 -4.08 9.53 -0.86
CA LEU A 106 -3.65 8.24 -0.33
C LEU A 106 -4.41 7.85 0.94
N TYR A 107 -4.72 8.82 1.80
CA TYR A 107 -5.57 8.65 2.98
C TYR A 107 -6.96 8.14 2.58
N HIS A 108 -7.60 8.80 1.61
CA HIS A 108 -8.92 8.40 1.16
C HIS A 108 -8.90 7.08 0.39
N ILE A 109 -7.83 6.73 -0.33
CA ILE A 109 -7.67 5.40 -0.93
C ILE A 109 -7.70 4.34 0.17
N GLY A 110 -6.83 4.48 1.19
CA GLY A 110 -6.73 3.52 2.30
C GLY A 110 -8.07 3.31 3.01
N LEU A 111 -8.75 4.39 3.39
CA LEU A 111 -10.07 4.29 4.03
C LEU A 111 -11.15 3.70 3.11
N SER A 112 -11.11 4.01 1.82
CA SER A 112 -12.10 3.46 0.87
C SER A 112 -11.94 1.95 0.67
N VAL A 113 -10.73 1.41 0.83
CA VAL A 113 -10.47 -0.03 0.82
C VAL A 113 -11.11 -0.68 2.05
N GLU A 114 -10.98 -0.04 3.22
CA GLU A 114 -11.63 -0.39 4.50
C GLU A 114 -13.13 -0.01 4.56
N ASP A 115 -13.83 -0.03 3.42
CA ASP A 115 -15.27 0.22 3.29
C ASP A 115 -15.81 1.58 3.79
N ASN A 116 -14.94 2.59 3.95
CA ASN A 116 -15.36 3.93 4.29
C ASN A 116 -16.06 4.62 3.10
N LYS A 117 -17.39 4.63 3.13
CA LYS A 117 -18.23 5.21 2.07
C LYS A 117 -17.99 6.70 1.85
N GLU A 118 -17.71 7.45 2.91
CA GLU A 118 -17.44 8.90 2.81
C GLU A 118 -16.16 9.18 2.02
N SER A 119 -15.11 8.40 2.26
CA SER A 119 -13.84 8.50 1.54
C SER A 119 -14.00 8.09 0.08
N LEU A 120 -14.80 7.06 -0.19
CA LEU A 120 -15.07 6.67 -1.57
C LEU A 120 -15.84 7.76 -2.33
N LEU A 121 -16.81 8.41 -1.66
CA LEU A 121 -17.51 9.57 -2.22
C LEU A 121 -16.58 10.77 -2.41
N TRP A 122 -15.65 10.99 -1.49
CA TRP A 122 -14.63 12.02 -1.62
C TRP A 122 -13.75 11.79 -2.85
N ILE A 123 -13.26 10.56 -3.07
CA ILE A 123 -12.48 10.19 -4.27
C ILE A 123 -13.27 10.50 -5.53
N ARG A 124 -14.53 10.06 -5.62
CA ARG A 124 -15.38 10.28 -6.81
C ARG A 124 -15.61 11.76 -7.13
N LYS A 125 -15.55 12.65 -6.13
CA LYS A 125 -15.80 14.09 -6.30
C LYS A 125 -14.53 14.90 -6.53
N ASN A 126 -13.39 14.47 -5.96
CA ASN A 126 -12.18 15.31 -5.85
C ASN A 126 -10.98 14.76 -6.61
N THR A 127 -11.10 13.60 -7.27
CA THR A 127 -9.99 12.98 -8.00
C THR A 127 -10.44 12.56 -9.40
N PRO A 128 -9.50 12.41 -10.37
CA PRO A 128 -9.84 11.89 -11.66
C PRO A 128 -10.24 10.40 -11.57
N VAL A 129 -10.91 9.91 -12.61
CA VAL A 129 -11.58 8.59 -12.62
C VAL A 129 -10.60 7.42 -12.46
N ASP A 130 -9.36 7.59 -12.89
CA ASP A 130 -8.25 6.63 -12.76
C ASP A 130 -7.91 6.32 -11.29
N ILE A 131 -7.93 7.31 -10.40
CA ILE A 131 -7.75 7.12 -8.95
C ILE A 131 -8.89 6.30 -8.35
N PHE A 132 -10.13 6.54 -8.80
CA PHE A 132 -11.26 5.72 -8.40
C PHE A 132 -11.10 4.26 -8.87
N MET A 133 -10.64 4.04 -10.11
CA MET A 133 -10.36 2.70 -10.61
C MET A 133 -9.25 2.01 -9.81
N LEU A 134 -8.15 2.71 -9.54
CA LEU A 134 -7.05 2.21 -8.70
C LEU A 134 -7.55 1.78 -7.32
N THR A 135 -8.35 2.61 -6.67
CA THR A 135 -8.95 2.30 -5.35
C THR A 135 -9.77 1.02 -5.40
N LYS A 136 -10.58 0.84 -6.45
CA LYS A 136 -11.39 -0.37 -6.64
C LYS A 136 -10.52 -1.61 -6.90
N SER A 137 -9.43 -1.48 -7.67
CA SER A 137 -8.49 -2.58 -7.92
C SER A 137 -7.77 -3.01 -6.64
N ILE A 138 -7.32 -2.07 -5.81
CA ILE A 138 -6.70 -2.37 -4.50
C ILE A 138 -7.70 -3.09 -3.60
N LYS A 139 -8.92 -2.54 -3.46
CA LYS A 139 -9.96 -3.16 -2.62
C LYS A 139 -10.27 -4.59 -3.06
N LYS A 140 -10.50 -4.80 -4.36
CA LYS A 140 -10.79 -6.13 -4.91
C LYS A 140 -9.71 -7.17 -4.54
N VAL A 141 -8.44 -6.80 -4.59
CA VAL A 141 -7.35 -7.71 -4.25
C VAL A 141 -7.23 -7.94 -2.75
N LYS A 142 -7.39 -6.88 -1.94
CA LYS A 142 -7.36 -7.00 -0.47
C LYS A 142 -8.52 -7.84 0.06
N ASP A 143 -9.74 -7.59 -0.41
CA ASP A 143 -10.93 -8.39 -0.08
C ASP A 143 -10.68 -9.87 -0.42
N LYS A 144 -10.12 -10.17 -1.60
CA LYS A 144 -9.76 -11.54 -1.99
C LYS A 144 -8.71 -12.17 -1.08
N ILE A 145 -7.68 -11.42 -0.66
CA ILE A 145 -6.66 -11.92 0.26
C ILE A 145 -7.28 -12.24 1.63
N GLU A 146 -8.16 -11.37 2.13
CA GLU A 146 -8.87 -11.57 3.39
C GLU A 146 -9.82 -12.77 3.32
N GLU A 147 -10.60 -12.89 2.25
CA GLU A 147 -11.46 -14.05 1.98
C GLU A 147 -10.65 -15.36 2.00
N ASN A 148 -9.49 -15.38 1.34
CA ASN A 148 -8.60 -16.56 1.33
C ASN A 148 -8.03 -16.87 2.71
N HIS A 149 -7.72 -15.87 3.54
CA HIS A 149 -7.23 -16.10 4.91
C HIS A 149 -8.34 -16.59 5.85
N ASN A 150 -9.58 -16.19 5.60
CA ASN A 150 -10.75 -16.57 6.39
C ASN A 150 -11.37 -17.91 5.95
N ASP A 151 -10.95 -18.45 4.81
CA ASP A 151 -11.42 -19.75 4.32
C ASP A 151 -10.76 -20.92 5.08
N ILE A 152 -11.54 -21.50 6.00
CA ILE A 152 -11.15 -22.64 6.84
C ILE A 152 -10.86 -23.90 5.99
N HIS A 153 -11.34 -23.99 4.74
CA HIS A 153 -11.07 -25.11 3.84
C HIS A 153 -9.78 -24.97 3.03
N THR A 154 -9.08 -23.84 3.14
CA THR A 154 -7.73 -23.60 2.58
C THR A 154 -6.62 -23.49 3.63
N PHE A 155 -6.94 -23.64 4.92
CA PHE A 155 -5.94 -23.84 5.98
C PHE A 155 -5.00 -25.01 5.61
N GLY A 156 -3.75 -24.69 5.26
CA GLY A 156 -2.71 -25.67 4.91
C GLY A 156 -2.48 -25.93 3.42
N ARG A 157 -2.93 -25.05 2.51
CA ARG A 157 -2.36 -25.01 1.15
C ARG A 157 -1.48 -23.79 0.98
N ASP A 158 -0.19 -23.99 1.21
CA ASP A 158 0.84 -23.04 0.79
C ASP A 158 0.78 -22.90 -0.74
N LEU A 159 0.90 -21.66 -1.24
CA LEU A 159 1.12 -21.36 -2.66
C LEU A 159 2.55 -21.69 -3.07
#